data_AF-A0A7H4MK47-F1
#
_entry.id   AF-A0A7H4MK47-F1
#
_cell.length_a   1.000
_cell.length_b   1.000
_cell.length_c   1.000
_cell.angle_alpha   90.00
_cell.angle_beta   90.00
_cell.angle_gamma   90.00
#
_symmetry.space_group_name_H-M   'P 1'
#
loop_
_entity.id
_entity.type
_entity.pdbx_description
1 polymer ?
#
loop_
_entity_poly.entity_id
_entity_poly.type
_entity_poly.pdbx_seq_one_letter_code
_entity_poly.pdbx_strand_id
1 'polypeptide(L)'
;MSHQHDHDHTEPPADIELRVRALESLLQEKGLIDPAALDELIDTYEHKVGPRNGAQVVAKAWSDPEYKRRLLADATAAIAELGFSGVQGEDMQVVENTPDVHNVTVCTLCSCYPLAGAGSATGVVQIGPPIVRVSLSTRAAFWPNSG
;
A
#
# COMPACT_ATOMS: atom_id res chain seq x y z
N MET A 1 -37.60 9.64 26.25
CA MET A 1 -36.80 8.39 26.19
C MET A 1 -35.75 8.58 25.12
N SER A 2 -34.54 8.98 25.50
CA SER A 2 -33.41 9.10 24.57
C SER A 2 -32.64 7.79 24.57
N HIS A 3 -32.74 7.03 23.48
CA HIS A 3 -31.92 5.85 23.25
C HIS A 3 -30.53 6.31 22.77
N GLN A 4 -29.53 6.20 23.64
CA GLN A 4 -28.13 6.32 23.24
C GLN A 4 -27.74 5.06 22.46
N HIS A 5 -27.50 5.22 21.17
CA HIS A 5 -26.89 4.21 20.33
C HIS A 5 -25.38 4.34 20.50
N ASP A 6 -24.82 3.60 21.46
CA ASP A 6 -23.38 3.50 21.61
C ASP A 6 -22.84 2.67 20.44
N HIS A 7 -21.99 3.25 19.62
CA HIS A 7 -21.32 2.53 18.55
C HIS A 7 -20.15 1.77 19.18
N ASP A 8 -20.23 0.43 19.15
CA ASP A 8 -19.23 -0.49 19.69
C ASP A 8 -17.91 -0.39 18.90
N HIS A 9 -17.10 0.60 19.25
CA HIS A 9 -15.73 0.75 18.80
C HIS A 9 -14.81 0.40 19.96
N THR A 10 -13.94 -0.59 19.76
CA THR A 10 -12.95 -0.98 20.76
C THR A 10 -11.90 0.12 20.88
N GLU A 11 -11.94 0.88 21.97
CA GLU A 11 -10.81 1.72 22.35
C GLU A 11 -9.59 0.82 22.65
N PRO A 12 -8.38 1.24 22.27
CA PRO A 12 -7.17 0.53 22.69
C PRO A 12 -7.18 0.37 24.22
N PRO A 13 -6.84 -0.82 24.74
CA PRO A 13 -6.72 -1.00 26.18
C PRO A 13 -5.80 0.06 26.79
N ALA A 14 -6.16 0.58 27.96
CA ALA A 14 -5.40 1.65 28.63
C ALA A 14 -3.93 1.28 28.90
N ASP A 15 -3.56 0.00 28.82
CA ASP A 15 -2.21 -0.52 29.08
C ASP A 15 -1.45 -0.95 27.81
N ILE A 16 -1.94 -0.68 26.60
CA ILE A 16 -1.30 -1.12 25.36
C ILE A 16 0.15 -0.62 25.24
N GLU A 17 0.40 0.63 25.63
CA GLU A 17 1.74 1.22 25.63
C GLU A 17 2.70 0.47 26.56
N LEU A 18 2.24 0.07 27.75
CA LEU A 18 3.03 -0.70 28.70
C LEU A 18 3.38 -2.08 28.13
N ARG A 19 2.43 -2.72 27.45
CA ARG A 19 2.65 -4.03 26.81
C ARG A 19 3.65 -3.94 25.67
N VAL A 20 3.57 -2.91 24.83
CA VAL A 20 4.51 -2.67 23.72
C VAL A 20 5.93 -2.47 24.27
N ARG A 21 6.09 -1.60 25.28
CA ARG A 21 7.40 -1.35 25.92
C ARG A 21 7.98 -2.61 26.57
N ALA A 22 7.15 -3.39 27.27
CA ALA A 22 7.61 -4.63 27.88
C ALA A 22 8.09 -5.66 26.85
N LEU A 23 7.43 -5.74 25.70
CA LEU A 23 7.83 -6.62 24.60
C LEU A 23 9.13 -6.13 23.93
N GLU A 24 9.24 -4.84 23.67
CA GLU A 24 10.44 -4.22 23.11
C GLU A 24 11.67 -4.50 23.99
N SER A 25 11.60 -4.20 25.30
CA SER A 25 12.69 -4.47 26.23
C SER A 25 13.09 -5.95 26.25
N LEU A 26 12.10 -6.86 26.30
CA LEU A 26 12.37 -8.30 26.34
C LEU A 26 13.06 -8.81 25.06
N LEU A 27 12.65 -8.31 23.89
CA LEU A 27 13.25 -8.69 22.61
C LEU A 27 14.65 -8.10 22.46
N GLN A 28 14.88 -6.87 22.95
CA GLN A 28 16.18 -6.23 22.98
C GLN A 28 17.15 -6.97 23.91
N GLU A 29 16.73 -7.30 25.14
CA GLU A 29 17.54 -8.05 26.11
C GLU A 29 17.97 -9.43 25.58
N LYS A 30 17.13 -10.05 24.74
CA LYS A 30 17.44 -11.31 24.04
C LYS A 30 18.30 -11.13 22.79
N GLY A 31 18.61 -9.90 22.39
CA GLY A 31 19.36 -9.58 21.18
C GLY A 31 18.62 -9.94 19.88
N LEU A 32 17.28 -9.99 19.91
CA LEU A 32 16.46 -10.32 18.75
C LEU A 32 16.09 -9.10 17.90
N ILE A 33 16.19 -7.90 18.49
CA ILE A 33 15.98 -6.63 17.80
C ILE A 33 17.14 -5.67 18.11
N ASP A 34 17.42 -4.79 17.15
CA ASP A 34 18.27 -3.62 17.33
C ASP A 34 17.38 -2.37 17.32
N PRO A 35 17.30 -1.58 18.41
CA PRO A 35 16.49 -0.37 18.46
C PRO A 35 16.84 0.63 17.35
N ALA A 36 18.12 0.74 16.97
CA ALA A 36 18.53 1.67 15.92
C ALA A 36 17.94 1.28 14.55
N ALA A 37 17.87 -0.03 14.27
CA ALA A 37 17.24 -0.54 13.05
C ALA A 37 15.71 -0.36 13.09
N LEU A 38 15.09 -0.43 14.27
CA LEU A 38 13.66 -0.16 14.43
C LEU A 38 13.33 1.30 14.15
N ASP A 39 14.13 2.23 14.68
CA ASP A 39 13.99 3.67 14.41
C ASP A 39 14.12 3.99 12.91
N GLU A 40 15.08 3.36 12.22
CA GLU A 40 15.23 3.52 10.77
C GLU A 40 14.01 3.01 9.99
N LEU A 41 13.41 1.90 10.43
CA LEU A 41 12.20 1.34 9.83
C LEU A 41 11.01 2.30 10.00
N ILE A 42 10.85 2.87 11.20
CA ILE A 42 9.81 3.86 11.50
C ILE A 42 9.97 5.08 10.60
N ASP A 43 11.16 5.70 10.59
CA ASP A 43 11.45 6.89 9.77
C ASP A 43 11.20 6.63 8.26
N THR A 44 11.55 5.43 7.80
CA THR A 44 11.34 5.03 6.41
C THR A 44 9.86 5.08 6.02
N TYR A 45 8.97 4.52 6.84
CA TYR A 45 7.54 4.49 6.52
C TYR A 45 6.77 5.74 6.92
N GLU A 46 7.28 6.52 7.88
CA GLU A 46 6.67 7.81 8.25
C GLU A 46 7.02 8.91 7.26
N HIS A 47 8.25 8.95 6.74
CA HIS A 47 8.75 10.12 6.00
C HIS A 47 9.20 9.83 4.57
N LYS A 48 9.71 8.63 4.27
CA LYS A 48 10.35 8.34 2.97
C LYS A 48 9.43 7.62 2.00
N VAL A 49 8.61 6.69 2.50
CA VAL A 49 7.71 5.86 1.70
C VAL A 49 6.29 6.39 1.83
N GLY A 50 5.69 6.78 0.71
CA GLY A 50 4.37 7.44 0.71
C GLY A 50 3.65 7.37 -0.63
N PRO A 51 2.37 7.81 -0.69
CA PRO A 51 1.56 7.78 -1.91
C PRO A 51 2.12 8.65 -3.05
N ARG A 52 3.09 9.54 -2.75
CA ARG A 52 3.81 10.34 -3.75
C ARG A 52 4.57 9.47 -4.76
N ASN A 53 5.05 8.30 -4.36
CA ASN A 53 5.78 7.38 -5.26
C ASN A 53 4.85 6.90 -6.37
N GLY A 54 3.66 6.42 -6.01
CA GLY A 54 2.62 6.00 -6.96
C GLY A 54 2.15 7.14 -7.87
N ALA A 55 2.01 8.36 -7.33
CA ALA A 55 1.67 9.53 -8.13
C ALA A 55 2.74 9.83 -9.22
N GLN A 56 4.03 9.64 -8.92
CA GLN A 56 5.11 9.82 -9.89
C GLN A 56 5.09 8.74 -10.99
N VAL A 57 4.85 7.48 -10.62
CA VAL A 57 4.67 6.37 -11.58
C VAL A 57 3.54 6.69 -12.56
N VAL A 58 2.41 7.15 -12.02
CA VAL A 58 1.23 7.54 -12.81
C VAL A 58 1.53 8.70 -13.74
N ALA A 59 2.11 9.79 -13.22
CA ALA A 59 2.41 10.98 -14.01
C ALA A 59 3.38 10.66 -15.15
N LYS A 60 4.35 9.75 -14.92
CA LYS A 60 5.23 9.26 -15.99
C LYS A 60 4.46 8.44 -17.02
N ALA A 61 3.58 7.53 -16.60
CA ALA A 61 2.76 6.74 -17.53
C ALA A 61 1.82 7.59 -18.41
N TRP A 62 1.42 8.76 -17.94
CA TRP A 62 0.61 9.71 -18.71
C TRP A 62 1.40 10.48 -19.75
N SER A 63 2.62 10.87 -19.40
CA SER A 63 3.48 11.68 -20.26
C SER A 63 4.32 10.84 -21.22
N ASP A 64 4.53 9.56 -20.92
CA ASP A 64 5.41 8.65 -21.66
C ASP A 64 4.66 7.34 -22.02
N PRO A 65 4.11 7.24 -23.24
CA PRO A 65 3.39 6.05 -23.71
C PRO A 65 4.27 4.78 -23.74
N GLU A 66 5.58 4.92 -23.95
CA GLU A 66 6.51 3.80 -23.97
C GLU A 66 6.77 3.25 -22.57
N TYR A 67 6.92 4.14 -21.58
CA TYR A 67 6.94 3.74 -20.18
C TYR A 67 5.63 3.08 -19.78
N LYS A 68 4.48 3.63 -20.18
CA LYS A 68 3.18 3.00 -19.91
C LYS A 68 3.13 1.56 -20.45
N ARG A 69 3.61 1.33 -21.68
CA ARG A 69 3.64 0.00 -22.28
C ARG A 69 4.52 -0.97 -21.47
N ARG A 70 5.68 -0.52 -20.99
CA ARG A 70 6.53 -1.33 -20.10
C ARG A 70 5.87 -1.59 -18.76
N LEU A 71 5.25 -0.57 -18.16
CA LEU A 71 4.55 -0.66 -16.88
C LEU A 71 3.40 -1.68 -16.89
N LEU A 72 2.68 -1.80 -18.01
CA LEU A 72 1.62 -2.79 -18.17
C LEU A 72 2.15 -4.20 -18.46
N ALA A 73 3.35 -4.32 -19.02
CA ALA A 73 3.97 -5.60 -19.35
C ALA A 73 4.71 -6.21 -18.14
N ASP A 74 5.46 -5.38 -17.41
CA ASP A 74 6.20 -5.72 -16.20
C ASP A 74 6.24 -4.50 -15.28
N ALA A 75 5.29 -4.48 -14.34
CA ALA A 75 5.16 -3.33 -13.44
C ALA A 75 6.30 -3.25 -12.44
N THR A 76 6.82 -4.38 -11.95
CA THR A 76 7.96 -4.38 -11.00
C THR A 76 9.17 -3.71 -11.64
N ALA A 77 9.55 -4.14 -12.85
CA ALA A 77 10.71 -3.59 -13.54
C ALA A 77 10.52 -2.10 -13.88
N ALA A 78 9.33 -1.71 -14.36
CA ALA A 78 9.06 -0.33 -14.73
C ALA A 78 9.05 0.61 -13.53
N ILE A 79 8.43 0.21 -12.41
CA ILE A 79 8.41 1.01 -11.17
C ILE A 79 9.82 1.18 -10.60
N ALA A 80 10.68 0.15 -10.75
CA ALA A 80 12.08 0.23 -10.37
C ALA A 80 12.91 1.21 -11.20
N GLU A 81 12.50 1.57 -12.44
CA GLU A 81 13.14 2.65 -13.23
C GLU A 81 13.11 4.00 -12.48
N LEU A 82 12.11 4.19 -11.59
CA LEU A 82 11.96 5.38 -10.75
C LEU A 82 12.60 5.23 -9.36
N GLY A 83 13.31 4.13 -9.11
CA GLY A 83 13.95 3.84 -7.83
C GLY A 83 13.01 3.29 -6.75
N PHE A 84 11.78 2.90 -7.13
CA PHE A 84 10.82 2.33 -6.20
C PHE A 84 10.87 0.80 -6.24
N SER A 85 11.17 0.19 -5.09
CA SER A 85 11.20 -1.26 -4.90
C SER A 85 11.16 -1.56 -3.40
N GLY A 86 10.98 -2.83 -3.02
CA GLY A 86 11.12 -3.26 -1.63
C GLY A 86 9.93 -4.05 -1.12
N VAL A 87 9.80 -4.07 0.20
CA VAL A 87 8.89 -4.95 0.95
C VAL A 87 7.44 -4.76 0.54
N GLN A 88 6.74 -5.87 0.32
CA GLN A 88 5.35 -5.93 -0.18
C GLN A 88 5.17 -5.27 -1.56
N GLY A 89 6.26 -5.06 -2.31
CA GLY A 89 6.28 -4.55 -3.67
C GLY A 89 7.21 -5.34 -4.59
N GLU A 90 7.50 -6.59 -4.24
CA GLU A 90 8.40 -7.47 -4.98
C GLU A 90 7.75 -7.93 -6.30
N ASP A 91 6.46 -8.23 -6.26
CA ASP A 91 5.65 -8.67 -7.39
C ASP A 91 4.50 -7.70 -7.64
N MET A 92 4.77 -6.68 -8.44
CA MET A 92 3.81 -5.64 -8.77
C MET A 92 3.03 -6.00 -10.02
N GLN A 93 1.73 -5.75 -9.99
CA GLN A 93 0.90 -5.66 -11.19
C GLN A 93 0.20 -4.33 -11.24
N VAL A 94 0.03 -3.83 -12.46
CA VAL A 94 -0.67 -2.60 -12.76
C VAL A 94 -1.88 -2.94 -13.61
N VAL A 95 -3.07 -2.54 -13.16
CA VAL A 95 -4.32 -2.68 -13.90
C VAL A 95 -4.80 -1.30 -14.36
N GLU A 96 -5.15 -1.21 -15.64
CA GLU A 96 -5.57 0.06 -16.24
C GLU A 96 -7.09 0.27 -16.11
N ASN A 97 -7.53 1.43 -15.61
CA ASN A 97 -8.93 1.84 -15.76
C ASN A 97 -9.16 2.43 -17.17
N THR A 98 -10.29 2.08 -17.77
CA THR A 98 -10.77 2.59 -19.06
C THR A 98 -12.11 3.32 -18.86
N PRO A 99 -12.71 3.93 -19.90
CA PRO A 99 -14.07 4.50 -19.77
C PRO A 99 -15.12 3.47 -19.33
N ASP A 100 -14.94 2.21 -19.69
CA ASP A 100 -15.90 1.13 -19.45
C ASP A 100 -15.53 0.25 -18.24
N VAL A 101 -14.29 0.32 -17.76
CA VAL A 101 -13.78 -0.54 -16.68
C VAL A 101 -13.13 0.29 -15.59
N HIS A 102 -13.61 0.09 -14.36
CA HIS A 102 -13.05 0.69 -13.16
C HIS A 102 -12.54 -0.41 -12.22
N ASN A 103 -11.24 -0.38 -11.91
CA ASN A 103 -10.58 -1.35 -11.04
C ASN A 103 -10.42 -0.78 -9.63
N VAL A 104 -10.61 -1.64 -8.64
CA VAL A 104 -10.37 -1.38 -7.21
C VAL A 104 -9.63 -2.59 -6.64
N THR A 105 -8.61 -2.35 -5.82
CA THR A 105 -7.86 -3.41 -5.13
C THR A 105 -8.30 -3.49 -3.68
N VAL A 106 -8.52 -4.71 -3.18
CA VAL A 106 -8.82 -4.98 -1.78
C VAL A 106 -8.08 -6.24 -1.33
N CYS A 107 -7.66 -6.26 -0.07
CA CYS A 107 -7.27 -7.49 0.62
C CYS A 107 -8.37 -7.87 1.60
N THR A 108 -9.19 -8.86 1.25
CA THR A 108 -10.35 -9.25 2.07
C THR A 108 -9.98 -10.01 3.35
N LEU A 109 -8.79 -10.57 3.41
CA LEU A 109 -8.36 -11.46 4.50
C LEU A 109 -7.54 -10.75 5.58
N CYS A 110 -6.84 -9.67 5.24
CA CYS A 110 -5.96 -8.96 6.17
C CYS A 110 -5.82 -7.49 5.77
N SER A 111 -4.69 -7.12 5.15
CA SER A 111 -4.32 -5.73 4.89
C SER A 111 -3.26 -5.58 3.78
N CYS A 112 -3.09 -6.59 2.91
CA CYS A 112 -2.08 -6.55 1.84
C CYS A 112 -2.19 -5.27 1.02
N TYR A 113 -1.07 -4.55 0.91
CA TYR A 113 -0.99 -3.30 0.16
C TYR A 113 0.45 -3.09 -0.34
N PRO A 114 0.66 -2.49 -1.53
CA PRO A 114 2.01 -2.35 -2.05
C PRO A 114 2.74 -1.16 -1.44
N LEU A 115 3.56 -1.41 -0.41
CA LEU A 115 4.29 -0.34 0.28
C LEU A 115 5.32 0.37 -0.62
N ALA A 116 5.98 -0.36 -1.52
CA ALA A 116 6.99 0.23 -2.42
C ALA A 116 6.43 1.36 -3.32
N GLY A 117 5.18 1.21 -3.78
CA GLY A 117 4.50 2.20 -4.61
C GLY A 117 3.56 3.13 -3.85
N ALA A 118 3.04 2.69 -2.71
CA ALA A 118 2.06 3.43 -1.94
C ALA A 118 2.33 3.19 -0.46
N GLY A 119 3.13 4.06 0.15
CA GLY A 119 3.29 4.09 1.60
C GLY A 119 1.94 4.13 2.29
N SER A 120 1.86 3.47 3.44
CA SER A 120 0.64 3.16 4.19
C SER A 120 -0.18 4.41 4.49
N ALA A 121 -1.12 4.73 3.61
CA ALA A 121 -2.39 5.39 3.89
C ALA A 121 -3.07 5.64 2.54
N THR A 122 -4.34 5.28 2.44
CA THR A 122 -5.21 5.37 1.25
C THR A 122 -4.90 4.35 0.15
N GLY A 123 -5.61 3.23 0.27
CA GLY A 123 -5.80 2.28 -0.82
C GLY A 123 -6.43 2.97 -2.02
N VAL A 124 -5.94 2.60 -3.22
CA VAL A 124 -6.37 3.05 -4.54
C VAL A 124 -5.82 4.42 -4.94
N VAL A 125 -4.75 4.41 -5.75
CA VAL A 125 -4.38 5.58 -6.57
C VAL A 125 -5.39 5.68 -7.70
N GLN A 126 -6.54 6.29 -7.39
CA GLN A 126 -7.59 6.60 -8.34
C GLN A 126 -7.22 7.87 -9.09
N ILE A 127 -7.32 7.84 -10.42
CA ILE A 127 -7.07 9.02 -11.21
C ILE A 127 -8.24 9.27 -12.16
N GLY A 128 -8.62 10.54 -12.36
CA GLY A 128 -9.70 11.02 -13.23
C GLY A 128 -9.25 11.25 -14.68
N PRO A 129 -10.13 11.63 -15.63
CA PRO A 129 -9.85 11.64 -17.08
C PRO A 129 -9.24 12.99 -17.52
N PRO A 130 -8.62 13.07 -18.72
CA PRO A 130 -8.46 12.04 -19.74
C PRO A 130 -7.07 11.40 -19.65
N ILE A 131 -6.86 10.21 -20.22
CA ILE A 131 -5.54 9.56 -20.38
C ILE A 131 -5.08 8.80 -19.12
N VAL A 132 -5.34 7.48 -19.15
CA VAL A 132 -4.60 6.39 -18.48
C VAL A 132 -4.68 6.38 -16.96
N ARG A 133 -4.87 5.23 -16.32
CA ARG A 133 -5.08 5.17 -14.86
C ARG A 133 -4.61 3.84 -14.34
N VAL A 134 -3.73 3.80 -13.35
CA VAL A 134 -3.04 2.57 -12.90
C VAL A 134 -3.43 2.24 -11.46
N SER A 135 -4.01 1.07 -11.23
CA SER A 135 -4.22 0.49 -9.90
C SER A 135 -3.22 -0.65 -9.67
N LEU A 136 -2.65 -0.74 -8.47
CA LEU A 136 -1.65 -1.77 -8.14
C LEU A 136 -2.37 -2.96 -7.49
N SER A 137 -2.13 -4.18 -7.98
CA SER A 137 -2.72 -5.41 -7.46
C SER A 137 -1.63 -6.43 -7.12
N THR A 138 -1.66 -6.96 -5.89
CA THR A 138 -0.99 -8.20 -5.53
C THR A 138 -2.01 -9.34 -5.63
N ARG A 139 -2.00 -10.04 -6.78
CA ARG A 139 -2.78 -11.25 -7.13
C ARG A 139 -4.26 -11.32 -6.68
N ALA A 140 -5.12 -10.94 -7.64
CA ALA A 140 -6.39 -11.58 -8.04
C ALA A 140 -7.42 -11.98 -6.97
N ALA A 141 -8.53 -11.23 -6.93
CA ALA A 141 -9.86 -11.76 -6.66
C ALA A 141 -10.92 -10.97 -7.45
N PHE A 142 -11.15 -11.37 -8.70
CA PHE A 142 -12.43 -11.10 -9.36
C PHE A 142 -12.98 -12.42 -9.89
N TRP A 143 -14.04 -12.89 -9.23
CA TRP A 143 -14.79 -14.08 -9.59
C TRP A 143 -15.58 -13.82 -10.89
N PRO A 144 -15.50 -14.68 -11.91
CA PRO A 144 -16.41 -14.61 -13.04
C PRO A 144 -17.71 -15.31 -12.62
N ASN A 145 -18.76 -14.56 -12.32
CA ASN A 145 -20.12 -15.10 -12.42
C ASN A 145 -20.75 -14.59 -13.70
N SER A 146 -20.60 -15.40 -14.73
CA SER A 146 -21.49 -15.50 -15.87
C SER A 146 -22.91 -15.83 -15.40
N GLY A 147 -23.86 -14.97 -15.77
CA GLY A 147 -25.31 -15.20 -15.75
C GLY A 147 -25.94 -14.34 -16.82
#